data_AF-A0A6P0HE94-F1
#
_entry.id   AF-A0A6P0HE94-F1
#
_cell.length_a   1.000
_cell.length_b   1.000
_cell.length_c   1.000
_cell.angle_alpha   90.00
_cell.angle_beta   90.00
_cell.angle_gamma   90.00
#
_symmetry.space_group_name_H-M   'P 1'
#
loop_
_entity.id
_entity.type
_entity.pdbx_description
1 polymer ?
#
loop_
_entity_poly.entity_id
_entity_poly.type
_entity_poly.pdbx_seq_one_letter_code
_entity_poly.pdbx_strand_id
1 'polypeptide(L)'
;MGGERVGGGDGVLAELAAVAAVRRAARRHLADVTHNGGDLAVARADYAAATDTWAALIRRAVTSEGIPDVARAAGCTRATIYARTRATPGTSGT
;
A
#
# COMPACT_ATOMS: atom_id res chain seq x y z
N MET A 1 12.65 37.18 -2.08
CA MET A 1 11.92 36.46 -3.15
C MET A 1 12.07 34.98 -2.83
N GLY A 2 11.13 34.39 -2.11
CA GLY A 2 10.08 33.52 -2.66
C GLY A 2 10.67 32.10 -2.76
N GLY A 3 10.52 31.20 -1.79
CA GLY A 3 9.25 30.73 -1.23
C GLY A 3 8.88 29.38 -1.87
N GLU A 4 9.81 28.42 -1.92
CA GLU A 4 9.55 27.08 -2.45
C GLU A 4 8.80 26.24 -1.40
N ARG A 5 7.48 26.31 -1.45
CA ARG A 5 6.59 25.33 -0.81
C ARG A 5 5.91 24.51 -1.89
N VAL A 6 6.55 23.47 -2.44
CA VAL A 6 5.86 22.51 -3.34
C VAL A 6 6.55 21.14 -3.30
N GLY A 7 5.79 20.07 -3.00
CA GLY A 7 6.20 18.70 -3.39
C GLY A 7 5.98 17.55 -2.41
N GLY A 8 5.45 17.78 -1.21
CA GLY A 8 5.28 16.69 -0.22
C GLY A 8 4.18 15.67 -0.54
N GLY A 9 3.07 16.12 -1.16
CA GLY A 9 1.86 15.32 -1.34
C GLY A 9 1.80 14.48 -2.61
N ASP A 10 2.23 15.03 -3.75
CA ASP A 10 2.28 14.29 -5.02
C ASP A 10 3.28 13.11 -4.96
N GLY A 11 4.37 13.28 -4.20
CA GLY A 11 5.39 12.25 -4.03
C GLY A 11 4.87 11.00 -3.33
N VAL A 12 4.06 11.14 -2.27
CA VAL A 12 3.55 9.98 -1.53
C VAL A 12 2.50 9.21 -2.32
N LEU A 13 1.67 9.89 -3.13
CA LEU A 13 0.70 9.24 -4.01
C LEU A 13 1.39 8.50 -5.17
N ALA A 14 2.43 9.09 -5.77
CA ALA A 14 3.22 8.43 -6.80
C ALA A 14 3.96 7.20 -6.26
N GLU A 15 4.57 7.32 -5.09
CA GLU A 15 5.23 6.22 -4.37
C GLU A 15 4.22 5.09 -4.06
N LEU A 16 3.04 5.45 -3.55
CA LEU A 16 1.96 4.50 -3.27
C LEU A 16 1.47 3.78 -4.53
N ALA A 17 1.37 4.49 -5.66
CA ALA A 17 0.99 3.89 -6.94
C ALA A 17 2.04 2.89 -7.44
N ALA A 18 3.33 3.22 -7.32
CA ALA A 18 4.43 2.33 -7.68
C ALA A 18 4.43 1.05 -6.82
N VAL A 19 4.31 1.20 -5.49
CA VAL A 19 4.25 0.05 -4.57
C VAL A 19 2.99 -0.78 -4.80
N ALA A 20 1.85 -0.16 -5.12
CA ALA A 20 0.64 -0.89 -5.48
C ALA A 20 0.83 -1.75 -6.74
N ALA A 21 1.59 -1.27 -7.74
CA ALA A 21 1.94 -2.05 -8.92
C ALA A 21 2.85 -3.25 -8.57
N VAL A 22 3.90 -3.03 -7.75
CA VAL A 22 4.79 -4.10 -7.25
C VAL A 22 3.99 -5.16 -6.50
N ARG A 23 3.10 -4.76 -5.59
CA ARG A 23 2.24 -5.68 -4.85
C ARG A 23 1.34 -6.52 -5.76
N ARG A 24 0.79 -5.94 -6.83
CA ARG A 24 -0.02 -6.69 -7.82
C ARG A 24 0.85 -7.67 -8.60
N ALA A 25 2.07 -7.28 -8.97
CA ALA A 25 3.02 -8.18 -9.62
C ALA A 25 3.42 -9.35 -8.72
N ALA A 26 3.77 -9.08 -7.46
CA ALA A 26 4.09 -10.12 -6.47
C ALA A 26 2.90 -11.08 -6.23
N ARG A 27 1.66 -10.56 -6.20
CA ARG A 27 0.46 -11.40 -6.12
C ARG A 27 0.31 -12.33 -7.32
N ARG A 28 0.55 -11.83 -8.53
CA ARG A 28 0.52 -12.66 -9.75
C ARG A 28 1.61 -13.72 -9.70
N HIS A 29 2.83 -13.34 -9.36
CA HIS A 29 3.94 -14.28 -9.20
C HIS A 29 3.62 -15.37 -8.17
N LEU A 30 3.04 -15.02 -7.01
CA LEU A 30 2.59 -15.98 -6.01
C LEU A 30 1.55 -16.95 -6.56
N ALA A 31 0.57 -16.47 -7.34
CA ALA A 31 -0.42 -17.33 -7.99
C ALA A 31 0.24 -18.26 -9.03
N ASP A 32 1.17 -17.74 -9.83
CA ASP A 32 1.90 -18.50 -10.84
C ASP A 32 2.76 -19.60 -10.21
N VAL A 33 3.48 -19.29 -9.13
CA VAL A 33 4.29 -20.26 -8.36
C VAL A 33 3.39 -21.31 -7.70
N THR A 34 2.21 -20.91 -7.20
CA THR A 34 1.23 -21.83 -6.64
C THR A 34 0.69 -22.80 -7.69
N HIS A 35 0.52 -22.36 -8.93
CA HIS A 35 -0.04 -23.17 -10.02
C HIS A 35 1.01 -24.06 -10.70
N ASN A 36 2.17 -23.51 -11.03
CA ASN A 36 3.19 -24.17 -11.86
C ASN A 36 4.24 -24.94 -11.04
N GLY A 37 4.23 -24.78 -9.71
CA GLY A 37 5.27 -25.30 -8.83
C GLY A 37 6.50 -24.40 -8.82
N GLY A 38 6.98 -24.09 -7.62
CA GLY A 38 8.16 -23.25 -7.38
C GLY A 38 8.32 -22.97 -5.89
N ASP A 39 9.24 -22.07 -5.53
CA ASP A 39 9.46 -21.72 -4.14
C ASP A 39 8.34 -20.80 -3.61
N LEU A 40 7.33 -21.44 -3.03
CA LEU A 40 6.19 -20.76 -2.44
C LEU A 40 6.57 -19.91 -1.22
N ALA A 41 7.64 -20.25 -0.50
CA ALA A 41 8.06 -19.52 0.68
C ALA A 41 8.59 -18.13 0.28
N VAL A 42 9.45 -18.09 -0.75
CA VAL A 42 9.99 -16.83 -1.30
C VAL A 42 8.87 -15.98 -1.88
N ALA A 43 8.00 -16.54 -2.72
CA ALA A 43 6.90 -15.77 -3.32
C ALA A 43 5.91 -15.20 -2.27
N ARG A 44 5.69 -15.92 -1.16
CA ARG A 44 4.90 -15.42 -0.02
C ARG A 44 5.61 -14.29 0.71
N ALA A 45 6.91 -14.41 0.95
CA ALA A 45 7.71 -13.39 1.61
C ALA A 45 7.72 -12.08 0.81
N ASP A 46 7.93 -12.16 -0.51
CA ASP A 46 7.91 -11.00 -1.40
C ASP A 46 6.56 -10.30 -1.42
N TYR A 47 5.47 -11.07 -1.51
CA TYR A 47 4.11 -10.52 -1.47
C TYR A 47 3.78 -9.89 -0.11
N ALA A 48 4.24 -10.49 0.99
CA ALA A 48 4.07 -9.95 2.34
C ALA A 48 4.82 -8.61 2.48
N ALA A 49 6.10 -8.55 2.11
CA ALA A 49 6.90 -7.34 2.18
C ALA A 49 6.29 -6.19 1.37
N ALA A 50 5.88 -6.46 0.12
CA ALA A 50 5.19 -5.47 -0.71
C ALA A 50 3.84 -5.02 -0.09
N THR A 51 3.12 -5.92 0.59
CA THR A 51 1.86 -5.60 1.27
C THR A 51 2.07 -4.72 2.49
N ASP A 52 3.14 -4.93 3.25
CA ASP A 52 3.49 -4.14 4.42
C ASP A 52 3.92 -2.72 4.04
N THR A 53 4.80 -2.58 3.04
CA THR A 53 5.16 -1.26 2.49
C THR A 53 3.94 -0.53 1.96
N TRP A 54 3.07 -1.21 1.21
CA TRP A 54 1.82 -0.64 0.71
C TRP A 54 0.90 -0.16 1.86
N ALA A 55 0.80 -0.93 2.95
CA ALA A 55 0.00 -0.56 4.11
C ALA A 55 0.57 0.66 4.86
N ALA A 56 1.89 0.72 5.01
CA ALA A 56 2.58 1.84 5.64
C ALA A 56 2.38 3.14 4.83
N LEU A 57 2.50 3.07 3.50
CA LEU A 57 2.27 4.22 2.62
C LEU A 57 0.82 4.70 2.64
N ILE A 58 -0.17 3.80 2.73
CA ILE A 58 -1.57 4.23 2.94
C ILE A 58 -1.69 5.03 4.23
N ARG A 59 -1.17 4.53 5.35
CA ARG A 59 -1.25 5.23 6.65
C ARG A 59 -0.58 6.59 6.61
N ARG A 60 0.55 6.72 5.91
CA ARG A 60 1.23 8.00 5.70
C ARG A 60 0.44 8.92 4.76
N ALA A 61 -0.08 8.41 3.65
CA ALA A 61 -0.78 9.21 2.66
C ALA A 61 -2.10 9.78 3.22
N VAL A 62 -2.84 9.03 4.05
CA VAL A 62 -4.10 9.54 4.62
C VAL A 62 -3.93 10.68 5.63
N THR A 63 -2.71 10.98 6.10
CA THR A 63 -2.47 12.13 6.99
C THR A 63 -2.27 13.44 6.22
N SER A 64 -1.92 13.38 4.93
CA SER A 64 -1.70 14.56 4.07
C SER A 64 -2.65 14.65 2.88
N GLU A 65 -3.21 13.53 2.43
CA GLU A 65 -3.99 13.40 1.19
C GLU A 65 -5.46 13.04 1.45
N GLY A 66 -6.30 13.36 0.46
CA GLY A 66 -7.70 12.95 0.46
C GLY A 66 -7.86 11.42 0.28
N ILE A 67 -8.77 10.82 1.05
CA ILE A 67 -9.13 9.39 0.93
C ILE A 67 -9.46 8.96 -0.52
N PRO A 68 -10.16 9.75 -1.35
CA PRO A 68 -10.39 9.39 -2.76
C PRO A 68 -9.10 9.22 -3.56
N ASP A 69 -8.12 10.10 -3.38
CA ASP A 69 -6.84 10.08 -4.11
C ASP A 69 -5.94 8.97 -3.61
N VAL A 70 -5.90 8.75 -2.29
CA VAL A 70 -5.21 7.60 -1.69
C VAL A 70 -5.79 6.29 -2.21
N ALA A 71 -7.12 6.16 -2.28
CA ALA A 71 -7.77 4.96 -2.81
C ALA A 71 -7.42 4.73 -4.29
N ARG A 72 -7.40 5.80 -5.09
CA ARG A 72 -7.01 5.75 -6.50
C ARG A 72 -5.55 5.31 -6.67
N ALA A 73 -4.61 5.93 -5.96
CA ALA A 73 -3.20 5.59 -6.00
C ALA A 73 -2.93 4.16 -5.51
N ALA A 74 -3.56 3.77 -4.39
CA ALA A 74 -3.46 2.42 -3.85
C ALA A 74 -4.10 1.35 -4.76
N GLY A 75 -4.96 1.75 -5.70
CA GLY A 75 -5.76 0.87 -6.56
C GLY A 75 -6.67 -0.05 -5.77
N CYS A 76 -7.37 0.50 -4.77
CA CYS A 76 -8.36 -0.22 -3.97
C CYS A 76 -9.57 0.67 -3.71
N THR A 77 -10.62 0.10 -3.09
CA THR A 77 -11.83 0.86 -2.81
C THR A 77 -11.62 1.78 -1.60
N ARG A 78 -12.41 2.85 -1.52
CA ARG A 78 -12.45 3.72 -0.33
C ARG A 78 -12.76 2.93 0.94
N ALA A 79 -13.62 1.90 0.84
CA ALA A 79 -13.93 1.00 1.96
C ALA A 79 -12.67 0.26 2.46
N THR A 80 -11.78 -0.19 1.58
CA THR A 80 -10.50 -0.80 1.96
C THR A 80 -9.61 0.17 2.72
N ILE A 81 -9.54 1.44 2.28
CA ILE A 81 -8.80 2.47 3.00
C ILE A 81 -9.42 2.68 4.39
N TYR A 82 -10.74 2.86 4.50
CA TYR A 82 -11.42 3.03 5.78
C TYR A 82 -11.21 1.84 6.73
N ALA A 83 -11.29 0.60 6.24
CA ALA A 83 -11.04 -0.58 7.07
C ALA A 83 -9.62 -0.61 7.63
N ARG A 84 -8.64 -0.17 6.84
CA ARG A 84 -7.22 -0.15 7.25
C ARG A 84 -6.83 1.03 8.13
N THR A 85 -7.56 2.14 8.05
CA THR A 85 -7.33 3.32 8.90
C THR A 85 -8.17 3.31 10.17
N ARG A 86 -9.31 2.61 10.19
CA ARG A 86 -10.12 2.37 11.40
C ARG A 86 -9.58 1.27 12.32
N ALA A 87 -8.63 0.46 11.86
CA ALA A 87 -7.91 -0.43 12.74
C ALA A 87 -7.00 0.42 13.65
N THR A 88 -7.57 0.96 14.72
CA THR A 88 -6.87 1.74 15.74
C THR A 88 -5.69 0.92 16.28
N PRO A 89 -4.45 1.44 16.32
CA PRO A 89 -3.40 0.85 17.12
C PRO A 89 -3.76 1.08 18.59
N GLY A 90 -4.54 0.18 19.17
CA GLY A 90 -5.08 0.36 20.51
C GLY A 90 -6.34 -0.43 20.76
N THR A 91 -6.26 -1.75 20.63
CA THR A 91 -7.13 -2.63 21.40
C THR A 91 -6.33 -3.86 21.79
N SER A 92 -5.24 -3.63 22.52
CA SER A 92 -4.80 -4.59 23.54
C SER A 92 -5.86 -4.53 24.64
N GLY A 93 -6.91 -5.33 24.49
CA GLY A 93 -7.99 -5.46 25.45
C GLY A 93 -7.97 -6.86 26.04
N THR A 94 -7.55 -6.92 27.30
CA THR A 94 -7.68 -7.99 28.33
C THR A 94 -7.00 -9.32 28.08
#